data_AF-G9KFY1-F1
#
_entry.id   AF-G9KFY1-F1
#
_cell.length_a   1.000
_cell.length_b   1.000
_cell.length_c   1.000
_cell.angle_alpha   90.00
_cell.angle_beta   90.00
_cell.angle_gamma   90.00
#
_symmetry.space_group_name_H-M   'P 1'
#
loop_
_entity.id
_entity.type
_entity.pdbx_description
1 polymer ?
#
loop_
_entity_poly.entity_id
_entity_poly.type
_entity_poly.pdbx_seq_one_letter_code
_entity_poly.pdbx_strand_id
1 'polypeptide(L)'
;LSDSCHSLHPMEHEFYEDNEYLSSLPADADRAEDFEYEEVELCRVSSQEKLGLTVCYRTDDEEDTGIYVSEVDPNSIAAKDGRIREGDRILQI
;
A
#
# COMPACT_ATOMS: atom_id res chain seq x y z
N LEU A 1 -0.92 -16.26 62.27
CA LEU A 1 -1.79 -15.16 61.78
C LEU A 1 -1.48 -15.02 60.29
N SER A 2 -2.54 -14.96 59.48
CA SER A 2 -2.59 -15.32 58.05
C SER A 2 -1.65 -14.55 57.12
N ASP A 3 -0.96 -15.25 56.20
CA ASP A 3 -0.31 -14.66 55.02
C ASP A 3 -1.08 -15.09 53.75
N SER A 4 -1.39 -14.12 52.89
CA SER A 4 -2.07 -14.30 51.60
C SER A 4 -1.09 -13.98 50.47
N CYS A 5 -1.03 -14.82 49.44
CA CYS A 5 -0.36 -14.50 48.17
C CYS A 5 -1.06 -15.27 47.03
N HIS A 6 -1.49 -14.54 46.00
CA HIS A 6 -2.31 -15.01 44.89
C HIS A 6 -1.49 -15.57 43.72
N SER A 7 -2.00 -16.71 43.21
CA SER A 7 -2.00 -17.24 41.83
C SER A 7 -0.80 -17.00 40.93
N LEU A 8 -0.15 -18.10 40.53
CA LEU A 8 -0.06 -18.56 39.13
C LEU A 8 0.22 -20.07 39.15
N HIS A 9 -0.61 -20.91 38.50
CA HIS A 9 -0.18 -22.26 38.14
C HIS A 9 -0.53 -22.57 36.67
N PRO A 10 0.45 -23.06 35.89
CA PRO A 10 0.37 -23.29 34.45
C PRO A 10 -0.31 -24.62 34.13
N MET A 11 -0.89 -24.77 32.94
CA MET A 11 -1.11 -26.08 32.32
C MET A 11 -0.93 -26.03 30.80
N GLU A 12 0.23 -26.57 30.38
CA GLU A 12 0.33 -27.72 29.49
C GLU A 12 -0.32 -27.60 28.10
N HIS A 13 0.54 -27.23 27.15
CA HIS A 13 0.30 -27.17 25.71
C HIS A 13 0.61 -28.55 25.10
N GLU A 14 -0.33 -29.49 25.18
CA GLU A 14 -0.24 -30.80 24.49
C GLU A 14 -1.33 -30.94 23.40
N PHE A 15 -0.84 -30.90 22.15
CA PHE A 15 -1.27 -31.60 20.93
C PHE A 15 -2.77 -31.77 20.55
N TYR A 16 -3.05 -31.10 19.41
CA TYR A 16 -3.72 -31.58 18.18
C TYR A 16 -5.21 -31.23 17.91
N GLU A 17 -5.33 -30.43 16.84
CA GLU A 17 -6.41 -30.33 15.85
C GLU A 17 -7.78 -29.84 16.31
N ASP A 18 -8.01 -28.53 16.14
CA ASP A 18 -9.15 -28.15 15.32
C ASP A 18 -8.89 -26.86 14.53
N ASN A 19 -9.14 -26.94 13.24
CA ASN A 19 -8.75 -25.98 12.22
C ASN A 19 -9.82 -24.88 12.12
N GLU A 20 -10.08 -24.18 13.22
CA GLU A 20 -11.11 -23.11 13.30
C GLU A 20 -10.56 -21.74 13.74
N TYR A 21 -9.23 -21.53 13.69
CA TYR A 21 -8.62 -20.21 13.91
C TYR A 21 -8.48 -19.36 12.63
N LEU A 22 -9.07 -19.81 11.51
CA LEU A 22 -9.19 -19.03 10.27
C LEU A 22 -10.57 -18.37 10.08
N SER A 23 -11.37 -18.33 11.14
CA SER A 23 -12.78 -17.87 11.08
C SER A 23 -13.01 -16.49 11.72
N SER A 24 -11.96 -15.74 12.04
CA SER A 24 -12.09 -14.37 12.58
C SER A 24 -11.07 -13.38 12.02
N LEU A 25 -11.07 -13.21 10.68
CA LEU A 25 -10.69 -11.94 10.05
C LEU A 25 -11.93 -11.28 9.43
N PRO A 26 -12.73 -10.52 10.20
CA PRO A 26 -13.62 -9.54 9.60
C PRO A 26 -13.18 -8.14 10.03
N ALA A 27 -12.45 -7.42 9.17
CA ALA A 27 -12.49 -5.95 9.12
C ALA A 27 -11.64 -5.31 8.00
N ASP A 28 -10.67 -5.99 7.39
CA ASP A 28 -9.78 -5.31 6.42
C ASP A 28 -10.20 -5.52 4.96
N ALA A 29 -11.44 -5.94 4.71
CA ALA A 29 -11.95 -6.26 3.38
C ALA A 29 -12.91 -5.20 2.78
N ASP A 30 -13.17 -4.07 3.46
CA ASP A 30 -14.18 -3.08 3.05
C ASP A 30 -13.67 -1.61 3.01
N ARG A 31 -12.35 -1.38 2.96
CA ARG A 31 -11.79 -0.10 2.49
C ARG A 31 -10.85 -0.29 1.31
N ALA A 32 -11.17 -1.23 0.43
CA ALA A 32 -10.67 -1.15 -0.93
C ALA A 32 -11.32 0.09 -1.54
N GLU A 33 -10.66 1.24 -1.44
CA GLU A 33 -10.96 2.37 -2.31
C GLU A 33 -11.04 1.81 -3.74
N ASP A 34 -12.15 2.03 -4.45
CA ASP A 34 -12.41 1.53 -5.80
C ASP A 34 -11.46 2.19 -6.83
N PHE A 35 -10.15 2.01 -6.65
CA PHE A 35 -9.13 2.45 -7.59
C PHE A 35 -8.85 1.34 -8.59
N GLU A 36 -8.88 1.70 -9.86
CA GLU A 36 -8.37 0.84 -10.92
C GLU A 36 -6.85 0.99 -10.95
N TYR A 37 -6.15 -0.11 -10.68
CA TYR A 37 -4.69 -0.15 -10.72
C TYR A 37 -4.20 -0.49 -12.12
N GLU A 38 -3.18 0.22 -12.60
CA GLU A 38 -2.52 -0.07 -13.86
C GLU A 38 -0.99 -0.08 -13.68
N GLU A 39 -0.33 -1.12 -14.22
CA GLU A 39 1.13 -1.19 -14.30
C GLU A 39 1.61 -0.60 -15.64
N VAL A 40 2.51 0.38 -15.56
CA VAL A 40 3.05 1.08 -16.74
C VAL A 40 4.56 0.92 -16.80
N GLU A 41 5.02 0.23 -17.85
CA GLU A 41 6.45 0.14 -18.19
C GLU A 41 6.84 1.27 -19.16
N LEU A 42 7.80 2.11 -18.76
CA LEU A 42 8.35 3.18 -19.60
C LEU A 42 9.79 2.85 -20.03
N CYS A 43 9.99 2.64 -21.32
CA CYS A 43 11.29 2.27 -21.90
C CYS A 43 12.05 3.48 -22.42
N ARG A 44 13.30 3.64 -21.98
CA ARG A 44 14.22 4.65 -22.49
C ARG A 44 15.15 4.06 -23.54
N VAL A 45 15.20 4.63 -24.74
CA VAL A 45 16.06 4.14 -25.84
C VAL A 45 17.43 4.81 -25.81
N SER A 46 17.53 6.05 -25.35
CA SER A 46 18.80 6.76 -25.19
C SER A 46 18.89 7.54 -23.88
N SER A 47 20.11 7.79 -23.39
CA SER A 47 20.32 8.54 -22.15
C SER A 47 19.81 10.00 -22.19
N GLN A 48 19.55 10.54 -23.37
CA GLN A 48 19.04 11.91 -23.56
C GLN A 48 17.53 12.01 -23.30
N GLU A 49 16.79 10.90 -23.39
CA GLU A 49 15.36 10.88 -23.13
C GLU A 49 15.06 10.93 -21.62
N LYS A 50 13.91 11.53 -21.30
CA LYS A 50 13.40 11.64 -19.94
C LYS A 50 12.07 10.91 -19.83
N LEU A 51 11.83 10.28 -18.68
CA LEU A 51 10.51 9.74 -18.34
C LEU A 51 9.47 10.86 -18.26
N GLY A 52 9.85 12.00 -17.67
CA GLY A 52 9.06 13.25 -17.67
C GLY A 52 7.89 13.29 -16.70
N LEU A 53 8.06 12.66 -15.54
CA LEU A 53 7.12 12.76 -14.43
C LEU A 53 7.69 13.73 -13.38
N THR A 54 6.88 14.70 -12.99
CA THR A 54 7.08 15.48 -11.75
C THR A 54 6.08 14.98 -10.73
N VAL A 55 6.53 14.68 -9.51
CA VAL A 55 5.68 14.15 -8.43
C VAL A 55 5.68 15.07 -7.22
N CYS A 56 4.56 15.08 -6.49
CA CYS A 56 4.42 15.74 -5.20
C CYS A 56 3.97 14.74 -4.14
N TYR A 57 4.36 15.00 -2.89
CA TYR A 57 3.86 14.27 -1.72
C TYR A 57 2.75 15.09 -1.07
N ARG A 58 1.58 14.47 -0.89
CA ARG A 58 0.39 15.08 -0.27
C ARG A 58 0.14 14.46 1.11
N THR A 59 -0.19 15.30 2.08
CA THR A 59 -0.47 14.92 3.48
C THR A 59 -1.53 15.82 4.11
N ASP A 60 -2.25 16.59 3.29
CA ASP A 60 -3.30 17.50 3.71
C ASP A 60 -4.57 16.75 4.14
N ASP A 61 -4.72 15.51 3.69
CA ASP A 61 -5.73 14.55 4.14
C ASP A 61 -5.04 13.23 4.55
N GLU A 62 -5.34 12.74 5.75
CA GLU A 62 -4.79 11.48 6.26
C GLU A 62 -5.29 10.27 5.45
N GLU A 63 -6.50 10.36 4.87
CA GLU A 63 -7.05 9.31 4.01
C GLU A 63 -6.44 9.33 2.59
N ASP A 64 -5.98 10.49 2.10
CA ASP A 64 -5.40 10.67 0.75
C ASP A 64 -3.87 10.95 0.76
N THR A 65 -3.17 10.51 1.80
CA THR A 65 -1.73 10.71 1.90
C THR A 65 -0.98 9.83 0.89
N GLY A 66 -0.12 10.42 0.06
CA GLY A 66 0.55 9.67 -1.01
C GLY A 66 1.43 10.50 -1.95
N ILE A 67 2.03 9.81 -2.91
CA ILE A 67 2.82 10.41 -3.99
C ILE A 67 1.92 10.52 -5.22
N TYR A 68 1.82 11.72 -5.78
CA TYR A 68 0.95 11.99 -6.93
C TYR A 68 1.75 12.62 -8.05
N VAL A 69 1.33 12.37 -9.29
CA VAL A 69 1.85 13.05 -10.47
C VAL A 69 1.30 14.48 -10.48
N SER A 70 2.18 15.47 -10.41
CA SER A 70 1.82 16.88 -10.50
C SER A 70 1.96 17.45 -11.90
N GLU A 71 2.79 16.83 -12.75
CA GLU A 71 2.99 17.26 -14.14
C GLU A 71 3.53 16.09 -14.97
N VAL A 72 3.11 16.03 -16.23
CA VAL A 72 3.71 15.17 -17.26
C VAL A 72 4.31 16.07 -18.35
N ASP A 73 5.62 15.99 -18.56
CA ASP A 73 6.33 16.79 -19.58
C ASP A 73 5.83 16.38 -20.99
N PRO A 74 5.29 17.30 -21.81
CA PRO A 74 4.68 17.00 -23.11
C PRO A 74 5.57 16.27 -24.14
N ASN A 75 6.89 16.31 -23.99
CA ASN A 75 7.83 15.67 -24.92
C ASN A 75 8.49 14.41 -24.37
N SER A 76 8.07 13.98 -23.19
CA SER A 76 8.66 12.86 -22.47
C SER A 76 8.14 11.49 -22.91
N ILE A 77 8.74 10.43 -22.37
CA ILE A 77 8.28 9.06 -22.60
C ILE A 77 6.89 8.85 -21.98
N ALA A 78 6.63 9.36 -20.77
CA ALA A 78 5.32 9.24 -20.12
C ALA A 78 4.21 9.93 -20.92
N ALA A 79 4.46 11.13 -21.47
CA ALA A 79 3.47 11.83 -22.32
C ALA A 79 3.15 11.07 -23.61
N LYS A 80 4.16 10.40 -24.20
CA LYS A 80 3.97 9.60 -25.43
C LYS A 80 3.20 8.30 -25.15
N ASP A 81 3.41 7.70 -23.99
CA ASP A 81 2.65 6.52 -23.54
C ASP A 81 1.20 6.91 -23.20
N GLY A 82 1.00 8.01 -22.48
CA GLY A 82 -0.29 8.67 -22.26
C GLY A 82 -1.22 7.99 -21.26
N ARG A 83 -0.80 6.86 -20.67
CA ARG A 83 -1.53 6.18 -19.59
C ARG A 83 -1.38 6.93 -18.27
N ILE A 84 -0.17 7.39 -17.95
CA ILE A 84 0.09 8.20 -16.75
C ILE A 84 -0.29 9.67 -16.99
N ARG A 85 -1.06 10.25 -16.08
CA ARG A 85 -1.62 11.60 -16.16
C ARG A 85 -1.44 12.37 -14.85
N GLU A 86 -1.59 13.68 -14.92
CA GLU A 86 -1.64 14.53 -13.72
C GLU A 86 -2.81 14.09 -12.82
N GLY A 87 -2.53 13.95 -11.52
CA GLY A 87 -3.48 13.46 -10.53
C GLY A 87 -3.37 11.97 -10.22
N ASP A 88 -2.64 11.19 -11.02
CA ASP A 88 -2.45 9.76 -10.74
C ASP A 88 -1.63 9.57 -9.46
N ARG A 89 -2.04 8.58 -8.64
CA ARG A 89 -1.32 8.17 -7.43
C ARG A 89 -0.28 7.12 -7.79
N ILE A 90 0.98 7.36 -7.42
CA ILE A 90 2.07 6.41 -7.57
C ILE A 90 2.10 5.50 -6.34
N LEU A 91 1.95 4.20 -6.58
CA LEU A 91 1.92 3.18 -5.53
C LEU A 91 3.27 2.47 -5.39
N GLN A 92 3.98 2.31 -6.51
CA GLN A 92 5.25 1.60 -6.61
C GLN A 92 6.06 2.08 -7.83
N ILE A 93 7.40 2.00 -7.75
CA ILE A 93 8.37 2.30 -8.82
C ILE A 93 9.43 1.20 -8.86
#